data_AF-A0AB32WQA5-F1
#
_entry.id   AF-A0AB32WQA5-F1
#
_cell.length_a   1.000
_cell.length_b   1.000
_cell.length_c   1.000
_cell.angle_alpha   90.00
_cell.angle_beta   90.00
_cell.angle_gamma   90.00
#
_symmetry.space_group_name_H-M   'P 1'
#
loop_
_entity.id
_entity.type
_entity.pdbx_description
1 polymer ?
#
loop_
_entity_poly.entity_id
_entity_poly.type
_entity_poly.pdbx_seq_one_letter_code
_entity_poly.pdbx_strand_id
1 'polypeptide(L)'
;MENLELQDFPEAEGLSVSYILPKGRGLFAKKAFTPGEVIIREEPYVNESASPFPVCKGCFESQGLLKCSACQFVWYCGSECQRLDWRLHCISLNIVPSQGLTRRGTILLHLRYV
;
A
#
# COMPACT_ATOMS: atom_id res chain seq x y z
N MET A 1 -7.67 26.51 -5.15
CA MET A 1 -6.54 25.69 -5.62
C MET A 1 -7.12 24.33 -5.92
N GLU A 2 -7.62 24.17 -7.14
CA GLU A 2 -8.29 22.95 -7.60
C GLU A 2 -7.23 21.85 -7.72
N ASN A 3 -7.53 20.70 -7.13
CA ASN A 3 -6.66 19.53 -7.13
C ASN A 3 -6.73 18.88 -8.53
N LEU A 4 -5.96 19.44 -9.46
CA LEU A 4 -5.87 19.01 -10.86
C LEU A 4 -5.32 17.58 -11.02
N GLU A 5 -4.52 17.10 -10.07
CA GLU A 5 -3.87 15.78 -10.19
C GLU A 5 -4.84 14.60 -10.09
N LEU A 6 -6.00 14.76 -9.43
CA LEU A 6 -6.98 13.67 -9.24
C LEU A 6 -7.92 13.45 -10.43
N GLN A 7 -8.03 14.40 -11.36
CA GLN A 7 -8.94 14.31 -12.50
C GLN A 7 -8.27 13.79 -13.78
N ASP A 8 -6.95 13.94 -13.89
CA ASP A 8 -6.21 13.61 -15.11
C ASP A 8 -5.89 12.11 -15.25
N PHE A 9 -5.59 11.42 -14.15
CA PHE A 9 -5.25 10.00 -14.17
C PHE A 9 -6.37 9.09 -14.70
N PRO A 10 -7.65 9.24 -14.28
CA PRO A 10 -8.74 8.42 -14.80
C PRO A 10 -8.94 8.59 -16.31
N GLU A 11 -8.72 9.79 -16.85
CA GLU A 11 -8.99 10.09 -18.26
C GLU A 11 -8.06 9.32 -19.20
N ALA A 12 -6.78 9.18 -18.83
CA ALA A 12 -5.81 8.40 -19.59
C ALA A 12 -6.18 6.91 -19.69
N GLU A 13 -6.83 6.36 -18.66
CA GLU A 13 -7.30 4.97 -18.62
C GLU A 13 -8.68 4.78 -19.28
N GLY A 14 -9.24 5.83 -19.90
CA GLY A 14 -10.57 5.78 -20.49
C GLY A 14 -11.67 5.73 -19.43
N LEU A 15 -11.45 6.38 -18.29
CA LEU A 15 -12.38 6.51 -17.17
C LEU A 15 -12.69 7.98 -16.86
N SER A 16 -13.75 8.20 -16.11
CA SER A 16 -14.10 9.50 -15.56
C SER A 16 -14.71 9.39 -14.19
N VAL A 17 -14.50 10.41 -13.36
CA VAL A 17 -15.15 10.51 -12.04
C VAL A 17 -16.43 11.33 -12.21
N SER A 18 -17.57 10.79 -11.77
CA SER A 18 -18.83 11.53 -11.73
C SER A 18 -19.63 11.19 -10.46
N TYR A 19 -20.71 11.91 -10.20
CA TYR A 19 -21.50 11.81 -8.97
C TYR A 19 -22.84 11.11 -9.22
N ILE A 20 -23.15 10.10 -8.42
CA ILE A 20 -24.40 9.34 -8.44
C ILE A 20 -25.09 9.51 -7.09
N LEU A 21 -26.29 10.09 -7.09
CA LEU A 21 -27.11 10.10 -5.87
C LEU A 21 -27.80 8.74 -5.66
N PRO A 22 -27.90 8.25 -4.41
CA PRO A 22 -27.34 8.80 -3.16
C PRO A 22 -25.92 8.30 -2.84
N LYS A 23 -25.25 7.61 -3.78
CA LYS A 23 -24.00 6.86 -3.58
C LYS A 23 -22.73 7.71 -3.50
N GLY A 24 -22.77 8.97 -3.93
CA GLY A 24 -21.60 9.84 -3.99
C GLY A 24 -20.82 9.71 -5.30
N ARG A 25 -19.48 9.75 -5.24
CA ARG A 25 -18.61 9.68 -6.43
C ARG A 25 -18.48 8.24 -6.95
N GLY A 26 -18.37 8.08 -8.26
CA GLY A 26 -18.13 6.81 -8.93
C GLY A 26 -17.23 6.99 -10.16
N LEU A 27 -16.60 5.89 -10.58
CA LEU A 27 -15.83 5.80 -11.82
C LEU A 27 -16.72 5.28 -12.96
N PHE A 28 -16.57 5.89 -14.13
CA PHE A 28 -17.38 5.60 -15.31
C PHE A 28 -16.50 5.39 -16.53
N ALA A 29 -16.81 4.36 -17.31
CA ALA A 29 -16.13 4.07 -18.56
C ALA A 29 -16.41 5.15 -19.62
N LYS A 30 -15.36 5.72 -20.19
CA LYS A 30 -15.39 6.59 -21.39
C LYS A 30 -15.13 5.81 -22.69
N LYS A 31 -14.69 4.55 -22.59
CA LYS A 31 -14.50 3.61 -23.71
C LYS A 31 -15.15 2.26 -23.41
N ALA A 32 -15.34 1.44 -24.44
CA ALA A 32 -15.69 0.04 -24.24
C ALA A 32 -14.48 -0.76 -23.76
N PHE A 33 -14.69 -1.67 -22.82
CA PHE A 33 -13.70 -2.64 -22.34
C PHE A 33 -14.11 -4.05 -22.75
N THR A 34 -13.13 -4.92 -23.01
CA THR A 34 -13.36 -6.33 -23.34
C THR A 34 -13.14 -7.25 -22.13
N PRO A 35 -13.78 -8.45 -22.07
CA PRO A 35 -13.53 -9.38 -20.98
C PRO A 35 -12.04 -9.74 -20.86
N GLY A 36 -11.48 -9.56 -19.67
CA GLY A 36 -10.06 -9.78 -19.39
C GLY A 36 -9.17 -8.54 -19.55
N GLU A 37 -9.69 -7.42 -20.06
CA GLU A 37 -8.97 -6.15 -20.11
C GLU A 37 -8.79 -5.55 -18.70
N VAL A 38 -7.60 -5.02 -18.43
CA VAL A 38 -7.33 -4.36 -17.15
C VAL A 38 -7.80 -2.91 -17.23
N ILE A 39 -8.72 -2.54 -16.35
CA ILE A 39 -9.36 -1.22 -16.33
C ILE A 39 -8.51 -0.19 -15.57
N ILE A 40 -7.84 -0.57 -14.48
CA ILE A 40 -6.94 0.29 -13.68
C ILE A 40 -5.81 -0.57 -13.11
N ARG A 41 -4.60 -0.01 -13.04
CA ARG A 41 -3.51 -0.49 -12.18
C ARG A 41 -3.08 0.65 -11.27
N GLU A 42 -3.04 0.40 -9.98
CA GLU A 42 -2.65 1.41 -9.00
C GLU A 42 -1.67 0.78 -8.01
N GLU A 43 -0.62 1.51 -7.67
CA GLU A 43 0.28 1.13 -6.59
C GLU A 43 -0.39 1.40 -5.24
N PRO A 44 -0.33 0.47 -4.28
CA PRO A 44 -0.98 0.68 -2.99
C PRO A 44 -0.40 1.91 -2.29
N TYR A 45 -1.27 2.82 -1.84
CA TYR A 45 -0.86 4.01 -1.10
C TYR A 45 -0.08 3.66 0.18
N VAL A 46 -0.53 2.62 0.90
CA VAL A 46 0.16 2.01 2.04
C VAL A 46 0.01 0.51 1.92
N ASN A 47 1.05 -0.23 2.32
CA ASN A 47 1.05 -1.68 2.28
C ASN A 47 1.40 -2.26 3.68
N GLU A 48 0.67 -3.29 4.10
CA GLU A 48 0.95 -4.01 5.35
C GLU A 48 0.57 -5.47 5.20
N SER A 49 1.42 -6.37 5.71
CA SER A 49 1.17 -7.80 5.62
C SER A 49 0.38 -8.29 6.83
N ALA A 50 -0.80 -8.87 6.60
CA ALA A 50 -1.56 -9.60 7.62
C ALA A 50 -1.11 -11.07 7.77
N SER A 51 -0.12 -11.51 6.98
CA SER A 51 0.39 -12.88 6.99
C SER A 51 1.00 -13.23 8.36
N PRO A 52 0.70 -14.42 8.92
CA PRO A 52 1.40 -14.90 10.11
C PRO A 52 2.84 -15.35 9.79
N PHE A 53 3.18 -15.52 8.51
CA PHE A 53 4.50 -15.88 8.03
C PHE A 53 5.24 -14.65 7.49
N PRO A 54 6.59 -14.61 7.60
CA PRO A 54 7.39 -13.54 7.01
C PRO A 54 7.15 -13.40 5.51
N VAL A 55 6.99 -12.16 5.06
CA VAL A 55 6.94 -11.77 3.65
C VAL A 55 7.80 -10.53 3.43
N CYS A 56 8.21 -10.28 2.19
CA CYS A 56 8.89 -9.06 1.81
C CYS A 56 7.97 -7.85 2.03
N LYS A 57 8.43 -6.84 2.79
CA LYS A 57 7.67 -5.61 3.02
C LYS A 57 7.45 -4.78 1.75
N GLY A 58 8.34 -4.89 0.76
CA GLY A 58 8.22 -4.16 -0.50
C GLY A 58 7.27 -4.81 -1.51
N CYS A 59 7.37 -6.13 -1.71
CA CYS A 59 6.69 -6.83 -2.81
C CYS A 59 5.84 -8.03 -2.40
N PHE A 60 5.72 -8.33 -1.10
CA PHE A 60 4.94 -9.43 -0.54
C PHE A 60 5.38 -10.86 -0.92
N GLU A 61 6.52 -11.03 -1.60
CA GLU A 61 7.11 -12.35 -1.83
C GLU A 61 7.45 -13.04 -0.50
N SER A 62 7.26 -14.35 -0.44
CA SER A 62 7.46 -15.20 0.74
C SER A 62 8.81 -15.93 0.75
N GLN A 63 9.51 -15.96 -0.39
CA GLN A 63 10.78 -16.68 -0.57
C GLN A 63 12.00 -15.76 -0.57
N GLY A 64 13.16 -16.33 -0.23
CA GLY A 64 14.46 -15.62 -0.30
C GLY A 64 14.57 -14.42 0.64
N LEU A 65 13.94 -14.49 1.82
CA LEU A 65 13.81 -13.35 2.71
C LEU A 65 15.04 -13.12 3.59
N LEU A 66 15.45 -11.86 3.66
CA LEU A 66 16.52 -11.35 4.49
C LEU A 66 15.93 -10.36 5.50
N LYS A 67 16.32 -10.53 6.76
CA LYS A 67 15.90 -9.62 7.83
C LYS A 67 16.69 -8.31 7.76
N CYS A 68 16.01 -7.19 7.98
CA CYS A 68 16.69 -5.88 8.06
C CYS A 68 17.74 -5.90 9.18
N SER A 69 19.00 -5.64 8.82
CA SER A 69 20.12 -5.69 9.76
C SER A 69 19.98 -4.68 10.91
N ALA A 70 19.38 -3.52 10.65
CA ALA A 70 19.25 -2.44 11.62
C ALA A 70 18.12 -2.69 12.65
N CYS A 71 16.93 -3.11 12.22
CA CYS A 71 15.77 -3.22 13.10
C CYS A 71 15.41 -4.65 13.52
N GLN A 72 15.91 -5.65 12.78
CA GLN A 72 15.68 -7.07 13.04
C GLN A 72 14.19 -7.51 13.06
N PHE A 73 13.27 -6.67 12.57
CA PHE A 73 11.82 -6.91 12.62
C PHE A 73 11.21 -7.16 11.25
N VAL A 74 11.55 -6.33 10.25
CA VAL A 74 11.03 -6.45 8.88
C VAL A 74 11.91 -7.32 8.00
N TRP A 75 11.32 -7.87 6.94
CA TRP A 75 11.98 -8.76 5.98
C TRP A 75 11.87 -8.21 4.57
N TYR A 76 12.90 -8.44 3.75
CA TYR A 76 12.95 -8.07 2.34
C TYR A 76 13.52 -9.22 1.52
N CYS A 77 13.07 -9.40 0.28
CA CYS A 77 13.67 -10.38 -0.64
C CYS A 77 15.04 -9.92 -1.18
N GLY A 78 15.42 -8.65 -0.99
CA GLY A 78 16.68 -8.10 -1.44
C GLY A 78 16.84 -6.61 -1.12
N SER A 79 18.01 -6.06 -1.42
CA SER A 79 18.37 -4.67 -1.15
C SER A 79 17.52 -3.65 -1.92
N GLU A 80 17.00 -4.03 -3.09
CA GLU A 80 16.13 -3.16 -3.88
C GLU A 80 14.82 -2.85 -3.15
N CYS A 81 14.10 -3.88 -2.71
CA CYS A 81 12.87 -3.72 -1.93
C CYS A 81 13.12 -2.96 -0.62
N GLN A 82 14.26 -3.21 0.04
CA GLN A 82 14.64 -2.46 1.24
C GLN A 82 14.85 -0.96 0.94
N ARG A 83 15.54 -0.63 -0.16
CA ARG A 83 15.84 0.75 -0.54
C ARG A 83 14.58 1.53 -0.92
N LEU A 84 13.65 0.89 -1.63
CA LEU A 84 12.37 1.51 -2.02
C LEU A 84 11.48 1.79 -0.80
N ASP A 85 11.41 0.86 0.16
CA ASP A 85 10.63 1.04 1.40
C ASP A 85 11.32 1.96 2.43
N TRP A 86 12.62 2.23 2.27
CA TRP A 86 13.47 2.86 3.31
C TRP A 86 12.89 4.15 3.89
N ARG A 87 12.26 5.00 3.07
CA ARG A 87 11.65 6.25 3.53
C ARG A 87 10.54 5.99 4.56
N LEU A 88 9.62 5.07 4.28
CA LEU A 88 8.54 4.70 5.19
C LEU A 88 9.07 3.88 6.37
N HIS A 89 10.00 2.97 6.09
CA HIS A 89 10.67 2.18 7.11
C HIS A 89 11.32 3.06 8.19
N CYS A 90 12.14 4.05 7.81
CA CYS A 90 12.78 4.97 8.75
C CYS A 90 11.81 5.74 9.63
N ILE A 91 10.66 6.16 9.09
CA ILE A 91 9.63 6.83 9.88
C ILE A 91 9.14 5.88 10.98
N SER A 92 8.85 4.62 10.63
CA SER A 92 8.42 3.62 11.61
C SER A 92 9.48 3.33 12.69
N LEU A 93 10.78 3.37 12.35
CA LEU A 93 11.87 3.16 13.31
C LEU A 93 11.98 4.26 14.38
N ASN A 94 11.60 5.50 14.06
CA ASN A 94 11.58 6.59 15.03
C ASN A 94 10.37 6.52 15.98
N ILE A 95 9.37 5.70 15.64
CA ILE A 95 8.15 5.51 16.42
C ILE A 95 8.25 4.23 17.27
N VAL A 96 8.92 3.19 16.75
CA VAL A 96 9.06 1.89 17.42
C VAL A 96 10.53 1.72 17.86
N PRO A 97 10.85 1.88 19.16
CA PRO A 97 12.20 1.61 19.63
C PRO A 97 12.54 0.14 19.37
N SER A 98 13.79 -0.09 18.95
CA SER A 98 14.37 -1.39 18.57
C SER A 98 14.41 -2.44 19.69
N GLN A 99 13.75 -2.20 20.81
CA GLN A 99 13.75 -3.05 21.99
C GLN A 99 12.37 -3.72 22.17
N GLY A 100 12.27 -4.94 21.64
CA GLY A 100 11.43 -6.00 22.20
C GLY A 100 9.91 -5.79 22.23
N LEU A 101 9.23 -5.87 21.08
CA LEU A 101 7.89 -6.45 21.07
C LEU A 101 8.03 -7.97 21.04
N THR A 102 7.91 -8.58 22.22
CA THR A 102 7.60 -10.01 22.35
C THR A 102 6.34 -10.34 21.55
N ARG A 103 6.23 -11.59 21.08
CA ARG A 103 5.25 -12.14 20.11
C ARG A 103 3.75 -12.01 20.47
N ARG A 104 3.32 -11.03 21.26
CA ARG A 104 1.91 -10.79 21.60
C ARG A 104 1.67 -9.28 21.64
N GLY A 105 1.21 -8.73 20.52
CA GLY A 105 0.89 -7.32 20.43
C GLY A 105 0.26 -7.01 19.10
N THR A 106 -1.03 -7.31 18.99
CA THR A 106 -1.92 -6.74 17.99
C THR A 106 -1.59 -5.26 17.83
N ILE A 107 -1.17 -4.85 16.63
CA ILE A 107 -1.19 -3.43 16.26
C ILE A 107 -2.68 -3.07 16.19
N LEU A 108 -3.23 -2.63 17.32
CA LEU A 108 -4.52 -1.96 17.36
C LEU A 108 -4.33 -0.62 16.67
N LEU A 109 -4.48 -0.61 15.34
CA LEU A 109 -4.89 0.58 14.62
C LEU A 109 -6.26 0.95 15.19
N HIS A 110 -6.27 1.81 16.20
CA HIS A 110 -7.47 2.39 16.76
C HIS A 110 -8.00 3.41 15.75
N LEU A 111 -8.56 2.91 14.64
CA LEU A 111 -9.50 3.68 13.84
C LEU A 111 -10.73 3.83 14.73
N ARG A 112 -10.76 4.90 15.52
CA ARG A 112 -12.01 5.41 16.07
C ARG A 112 -12.84 5.88 14.89
N TYR A 113 -13.66 4.98 14.37
CA TYR A 113 -14.86 5.39 13.66
C TYR A 113 -15.72 6.16 14.66
N VAL A 114 -15.99 7.43 14.33
CA VAL A 114 -17.03 8.23 14.98
C VAL A 114 -18.38 7.65 14.59
#